data_AF-A0A0D2NPV7-F1
#
_entry.id   AF-A0A0D2NPV7-F1
#
_cell.length_a   1.000
_cell.length_b   1.000
_cell.length_c   1.000
_cell.angle_alpha   90.00
_cell.angle_beta   90.00
_cell.angle_gamma   90.00
#
_symmetry.space_group_name_H-M   'P 1'
#
loop_
_entity.id
_entity.type
_entity.pdbx_description
1 polymer ?
#
loop_
_entity_poly.entity_id
_entity_poly.type
_entity_poly.pdbx_seq_one_letter_code
_entity_poly.pdbx_strand_id
1 'polypeptide(L)'
;LVFETNSRFVFHDSRGIESGTTNDIETIQAFISKWAHGRSLNDRLHAIWYCISVDNKRLFTAAEEQFFDKINPSGVPVILVFTKFESLEAEVFAQLQMNSQYSGEEAIQQAQQVAQKTFEDKHLIHFTSGRKYPPKKVVFLKSITYMDKENAQCSYLIEATLNALNSYTINLLLLEVQQINLGWRLINALHR
;
A
#
# COMPACT_ATOMS: atom_id res chain seq x y z
N LEU A 1 -1.77 3.75 -15.16
CA LEU A 1 -1.13 2.53 -15.70
C LEU A 1 -2.19 1.45 -15.81
N VAL A 2 -2.34 0.82 -16.97
CA VAL A 2 -3.24 -0.33 -17.19
C VAL A 2 -2.36 -1.53 -17.48
N PHE A 3 -2.56 -2.65 -16.78
CA PHE A 3 -1.76 -3.85 -17.02
C PHE A 3 -2.14 -4.48 -18.37
N GLU A 4 -1.17 -4.68 -19.26
CA GLU A 4 -1.41 -5.25 -20.58
C GLU A 4 -1.97 -6.68 -20.50
N THR A 5 -1.51 -7.46 -19.53
CA THR A 5 -1.95 -8.84 -19.30
C THR A 5 -3.29 -8.94 -18.56
N ASN A 6 -3.75 -7.84 -17.96
CA ASN A 6 -5.07 -7.78 -17.32
C ASN A 6 -5.59 -6.33 -17.30
N SER A 7 -6.29 -5.95 -18.36
CA SER A 7 -6.86 -4.60 -18.54
C SER A 7 -7.90 -4.20 -17.50
N ARG A 8 -8.35 -5.14 -16.65
CA ARG A 8 -9.27 -4.90 -15.53
C ARG A 8 -8.56 -4.45 -14.25
N PHE A 9 -7.23 -4.54 -14.20
CA PHE A 9 -6.43 -3.92 -13.14
C PHE A 9 -5.90 -2.56 -13.59
N VAL A 10 -6.48 -1.51 -13.02
CA VAL A 10 -6.15 -0.12 -13.32
C VAL A 10 -5.48 0.51 -12.10
N PHE A 11 -4.27 1.02 -12.30
CA PHE A 11 -3.54 1.80 -11.31
C PHE A 11 -3.57 3.27 -11.70
N HIS A 12 -4.03 4.12 -10.77
CA HIS A 12 -3.96 5.56 -10.91
C HIS A 12 -2.76 6.06 -10.11
N ASP A 13 -1.73 6.51 -10.81
CA ASP A 13 -0.55 7.11 -10.19
C ASP A 13 -0.78 8.62 -10.02
N SER A 14 -0.60 9.12 -8.79
CA SER A 14 -0.72 10.54 -8.46
C SER A 14 0.48 11.37 -8.94
N ARG A 15 1.56 10.72 -9.40
CA ARG A 15 2.85 11.33 -9.80
C ARG A 15 3.59 12.01 -8.64
N GLY A 16 3.31 11.61 -7.40
CA GLY A 16 3.97 12.11 -6.19
C GLY A 16 3.34 13.40 -5.63
N ILE A 17 3.21 13.47 -4.30
CA ILE A 17 2.72 14.66 -3.56
C ILE A 17 3.94 15.40 -2.98
N GLU A 18 4.99 15.59 -3.79
CA GLU A 18 6.31 15.99 -3.27
C GLU A 18 6.31 17.41 -2.67
N SER A 19 5.33 18.24 -3.05
CA SER A 19 5.23 19.62 -2.60
C SER A 19 4.19 19.88 -1.51
N GLY A 20 3.25 18.94 -1.29
CA GLY A 20 2.14 19.11 -0.35
C GLY A 20 1.30 20.37 -0.60
N THR A 21 1.31 20.91 -1.82
CA THR A 21 0.61 22.15 -2.14
C THR A 21 -0.89 21.95 -2.03
N THR A 22 -1.63 23.04 -1.75
CA THR A 22 -3.09 23.02 -1.68
C THR A 22 -3.71 22.44 -2.96
N ASN A 23 -3.10 22.71 -4.11
CA ASN A 23 -3.56 22.22 -5.40
C ASN A 23 -3.43 20.69 -5.55
N ASP A 24 -2.36 20.09 -5.02
CA ASP A 24 -2.18 18.63 -5.04
C ASP A 24 -3.25 17.93 -4.18
N ILE A 25 -3.55 18.50 -3.02
CA ILE A 25 -4.53 17.96 -2.07
C ILE A 25 -5.96 18.06 -2.64
N GLU A 26 -6.32 19.20 -3.20
CA GLU A 26 -7.62 19.40 -3.85
C GLU A 26 -7.81 18.44 -5.03
N THR A 27 -6.76 18.25 -5.84
CA THR A 27 -6.77 17.31 -6.96
C THR A 27 -7.03 15.88 -6.49
N ILE A 28 -6.35 15.44 -5.42
CA ILE A 28 -6.54 14.10 -4.84
C ILE A 28 -7.93 13.95 -4.25
N GLN A 29 -8.40 14.93 -3.47
CA GLN A 29 -9.74 14.90 -2.89
C GLN A 29 -10.82 14.83 -3.97
N ALA A 30 -10.68 15.61 -5.05
CA ALA A 30 -11.60 15.60 -6.18
C ALA A 30 -11.60 14.24 -6.90
N PHE A 31 -10.42 13.65 -7.12
CA PHE A 31 -10.28 12.32 -7.68
C PHE A 31 -10.98 11.26 -6.82
N ILE A 32 -10.67 11.19 -5.53
CA ILE A 32 -11.30 10.24 -4.60
C ILE A 32 -12.81 10.42 -4.60
N SER A 33 -13.29 11.66 -4.51
CA SER A 33 -14.72 11.95 -4.45
C SER A 33 -15.46 11.51 -5.72
N LYS A 34 -14.82 11.67 -6.88
CA LYS A 34 -15.36 11.25 -8.18
C LYS A 34 -15.51 9.72 -8.28
N TRP A 35 -14.53 8.96 -7.80
CA TRP A 35 -14.45 7.52 -8.03
C TRP A 35 -14.89 6.66 -6.82
N ALA A 36 -15.01 7.20 -5.60
CA ALA A 36 -15.33 6.42 -4.40
C ALA A 36 -16.72 5.74 -4.46
N HIS A 37 -17.68 6.40 -5.11
CA HIS A 37 -19.08 5.98 -5.20
C HIS A 37 -19.50 5.61 -6.62
N GLY A 38 -18.55 5.21 -7.47
CA GLY A 38 -18.85 4.63 -8.77
C GLY A 38 -19.91 3.53 -8.67
N ARG A 39 -20.94 3.61 -9.53
CA ARG A 39 -22.03 2.61 -9.53
C ARG A 39 -21.59 1.27 -10.09
N SER A 40 -20.65 1.28 -11.03
CA SER A 40 -20.02 0.09 -11.61
C SER A 40 -18.67 -0.16 -10.94
N LEU A 41 -18.18 -1.40 -10.96
CA LEU A 41 -16.81 -1.69 -10.48
C LEU A 41 -15.75 -0.96 -11.29
N ASN A 42 -15.93 -0.88 -12.62
CA ASN A 42 -14.95 -0.26 -13.52
C ASN A 42 -14.81 1.24 -13.27
N ASP A 43 -15.86 1.89 -12.75
CA ASP A 43 -15.86 3.30 -12.43
C ASP A 43 -15.68 3.57 -10.93
N ARG A 44 -15.08 2.62 -10.19
CA ARG A 44 -14.91 2.74 -8.75
C ARG A 44 -13.46 2.63 -8.31
N LEU A 45 -13.08 3.50 -7.39
CA LEU A 45 -11.82 3.38 -6.65
C LEU A 45 -11.97 2.34 -5.53
N HIS A 46 -11.20 1.25 -5.63
CA HIS A 46 -11.32 0.10 -4.74
C HIS A 46 -10.45 0.19 -3.49
N ALA A 47 -9.25 0.74 -3.64
CA ALA A 47 -8.27 0.90 -2.57
C ALA A 47 -7.30 2.03 -2.93
N ILE A 48 -6.66 2.60 -1.92
CA ILE A 48 -5.59 3.60 -2.07
C ILE A 48 -4.34 3.03 -1.42
N TRP A 49 -3.24 2.99 -2.15
CA TRP A 49 -1.92 2.73 -1.59
C TRP A 49 -1.20 4.06 -1.40
N TYR A 50 -0.94 4.43 -0.14
CA TYR A 50 -0.17 5.61 0.18
C TYR A 50 1.26 5.19 0.47
N CYS A 51 2.18 5.45 -0.46
CA CYS A 51 3.54 4.93 -0.41
C CYS A 51 4.50 5.97 0.21
N ILE A 52 5.27 5.55 1.22
CA ILE A 52 6.31 6.37 1.87
C ILE A 52 7.63 5.59 1.81
N SER A 53 8.67 6.23 1.25
CA SER A 53 10.00 5.61 1.12
C SER A 53 10.81 5.78 2.40
N VAL A 54 11.21 4.68 3.04
CA VAL A 54 11.95 4.70 4.32
C VAL A 54 13.36 5.27 4.21
N ASP A 55 13.98 5.17 3.04
CA ASP A 55 15.28 5.77 2.75
C ASP A 55 15.24 7.31 2.61
N ASN A 56 14.05 7.92 2.59
CA ASN A 56 13.89 9.36 2.57
C ASN A 56 13.87 9.90 4.00
N LYS A 57 14.80 10.81 4.34
CA LYS A 57 14.90 11.43 5.67
C LYS A 57 13.68 12.28 6.06
N ARG A 58 12.72 12.50 5.16
CA ARG A 58 11.51 13.30 5.36
C ARG A 58 10.24 12.44 5.43
N LEU A 59 10.23 11.43 6.31
CA LEU A 59 9.07 10.55 6.51
C LEU A 59 7.81 11.23 7.06
N PHE A 60 7.94 12.47 7.53
CA PHE A 60 6.90 13.26 8.20
C PHE A 60 6.87 14.67 7.63
N THR A 61 6.37 14.81 6.42
CA THR A 61 6.10 16.13 5.85
C THR A 61 4.68 16.58 6.17
N ALA A 62 4.41 17.85 5.90
CA ALA A 62 3.06 18.38 5.98
C ALA A 62 2.11 17.69 4.98
N ALA A 63 2.61 17.00 3.94
CA ALA A 63 1.77 16.30 2.97
C ALA A 63 1.12 15.06 3.59
N GLU A 64 1.85 14.28 4.38
CA GLU A 64 1.30 13.10 5.08
C GLU A 64 0.21 13.51 6.07
N GLU A 65 0.50 14.49 6.93
CA GLU A 65 -0.47 15.00 7.91
C GLU A 65 -1.75 15.51 7.20
N GLN A 66 -1.59 16.30 6.14
CA GLN A 66 -2.75 16.78 5.40
C GLN A 66 -3.54 15.66 4.73
N PHE A 67 -2.88 14.61 4.22
CA PHE A 67 -3.57 13.46 3.66
C PHE A 67 -4.41 12.75 4.73
N PHE A 68 -3.81 12.37 5.85
CA PHE A 68 -4.50 11.56 6.88
C PHE A 68 -5.51 12.33 7.73
N ASP A 69 -5.48 13.66 7.72
CA ASP A 69 -6.43 14.49 8.50
C ASP A 69 -7.43 15.29 7.67
N LYS A 70 -7.07 15.73 6.46
CA LYS A 70 -7.92 16.60 5.64
C LYS A 70 -8.58 15.87 4.48
N ILE A 71 -7.93 14.86 3.91
CA ILE A 71 -8.47 14.13 2.75
C ILE A 71 -9.41 13.03 3.23
N ASN A 72 -10.69 13.19 2.93
CA ASN A 72 -11.69 12.17 3.24
C ASN A 72 -11.66 11.06 2.18
N PRO A 73 -11.28 9.82 2.53
CA PRO A 73 -11.18 8.71 1.59
C PRO A 73 -12.56 8.20 1.13
N SER A 74 -13.67 8.74 1.65
CA SER A 74 -15.03 8.42 1.22
C SER A 74 -15.34 6.92 1.30
N GLY A 75 -14.85 6.26 2.35
CA GLY A 75 -15.02 4.83 2.59
C GLY A 75 -14.10 3.90 1.79
N VAL A 76 -13.27 4.45 0.88
CA VAL A 76 -12.21 3.70 0.20
C VAL A 76 -11.10 3.37 1.22
N PRO A 77 -10.65 2.12 1.32
CA PRO A 77 -9.58 1.76 2.25
C PRO A 77 -8.24 2.35 1.81
N VAL A 78 -7.58 3.04 2.74
CA VAL A 78 -6.18 3.47 2.59
C VAL A 78 -5.27 2.41 3.22
N ILE A 79 -4.29 1.94 2.46
CA ILE A 79 -3.21 1.07 2.90
C ILE A 79 -1.94 1.91 2.89
N LEU A 80 -1.30 2.04 4.06
CA LEU A 80 -0.03 2.73 4.20
C LEU A 80 1.10 1.76 3.86
N VAL A 81 1.92 2.11 2.88
CA VAL A 81 2.97 1.24 2.35
C VAL A 81 4.32 1.91 2.57
N PHE A 82 5.12 1.37 3.48
CA PHE A 82 6.50 1.78 3.66
C PHE A 82 7.39 1.01 2.70
N THR A 83 8.04 1.69 1.76
CA THR A 83 8.92 1.07 0.76
C THR A 83 10.39 1.21 1.14
N LYS A 84 11.24 0.37 0.54
CA LYS A 84 12.70 0.32 0.77
C LYS A 84 13.10 0.10 2.24
N PHE A 85 12.30 -0.71 2.95
CA PHE A 85 12.50 -0.94 4.37
C PHE A 85 13.86 -1.58 4.70
N GLU A 86 14.46 -2.32 3.76
CA GLU A 86 15.81 -2.89 3.87
C GLU A 86 16.89 -1.84 4.15
N SER A 87 16.67 -0.58 3.76
CA SER A 87 17.62 0.50 4.03
C SER A 87 17.76 0.75 5.54
N LEU A 88 16.65 0.70 6.27
CA LEU A 88 16.65 0.84 7.73
C LEU A 88 17.25 -0.41 8.41
N GLU A 89 16.91 -1.60 7.92
CA GLU A 89 17.50 -2.85 8.43
C GLU A 89 19.02 -2.85 8.27
N ALA A 90 19.53 -2.38 7.13
CA ALA A 90 20.96 -2.26 6.87
C ALA A 90 21.64 -1.23 7.80
N GLU A 91 20.98 -0.11 8.10
CA GLU A 91 21.49 0.88 9.05
C GLU A 91 21.59 0.29 10.46
N VAL A 92 20.54 -0.36 10.94
CA VAL A 92 20.52 -1.00 12.26
C VAL A 92 21.56 -2.12 12.33
N PHE A 93 21.70 -2.92 11.27
CA PHE A 93 22.70 -3.97 11.19
C PHE A 93 24.12 -3.40 11.34
N ALA A 94 24.46 -2.33 10.63
CA ALA A 94 25.77 -1.69 10.73
C ALA A 94 26.05 -1.19 12.16
N GLN A 95 25.05 -0.65 12.86
CA GLN A 95 25.17 -0.22 14.25
C GLN A 95 25.41 -1.40 15.21
N LEU A 96 24.69 -2.51 15.03
CA LEU A 96 24.87 -3.71 15.86
C LEU A 96 26.26 -4.34 15.69
N GLN A 97 26.80 -4.30 14.46
CA GLN A 97 28.17 -4.77 14.18
C GLN A 97 29.23 -3.89 14.85
N MET A 98 29.09 -2.56 14.76
CA MET A 98 30.02 -1.63 15.41
C MET A 98 30.08 -1.82 16.93
N ASN A 99 28.94 -2.12 17.54
CA ASN A 99 28.85 -2.35 18.98
C ASN A 99 29.26 -3.77 19.40
N SER A 100 29.74 -4.61 18.45
CA SER A 100 30.13 -6.01 18.66
C SER A 100 29.07 -6.86 19.38
N GLN A 101 27.80 -6.48 19.24
CA GLN A 101 26.71 -7.06 20.04
C GLN A 101 26.23 -8.40 19.49
N TYR A 102 26.36 -8.62 18.17
CA TYR A 102 25.93 -9.80 17.44
C TYR A 102 26.83 -10.07 16.23
N SER A 103 26.86 -11.30 15.73
CA SER A 103 27.59 -11.65 14.50
C SER A 103 26.77 -12.56 13.58
N GLY A 104 27.08 -12.54 12.27
CA GLY A 104 26.45 -13.43 11.29
C GLY A 104 24.92 -13.30 11.20
N GLU A 105 24.24 -14.44 11.17
CA GLU A 105 22.78 -14.54 10.99
C GLU A 105 22.00 -13.94 12.16
N GLU A 106 22.53 -14.04 13.39
CA GLU A 106 21.91 -13.44 14.57
C GLU A 106 21.83 -11.92 14.45
N ALA A 107 22.89 -11.28 13.94
CA ALA A 107 22.89 -9.84 13.71
C ALA A 107 21.84 -9.42 12.68
N ILE A 108 21.61 -10.23 11.63
CA ILE A 108 20.58 -9.95 10.62
C ILE A 108 19.18 -10.03 11.24
N GLN A 109 18.87 -11.11 11.97
CA GLN A 109 17.56 -11.28 12.60
C GLN A 109 17.29 -10.19 13.64
N GLN A 110 18.30 -9.84 14.45
CA GLN A 110 18.19 -8.75 15.42
C GLN A 110 18.00 -7.40 14.72
N ALA A 111 18.72 -7.13 13.64
CA ALA A 111 18.56 -5.89 12.89
C ALA A 111 17.14 -5.73 12.34
N GLN A 112 16.55 -6.79 11.78
CA GLN A 112 15.17 -6.78 11.28
C GLN A 112 14.16 -6.48 12.39
N GLN A 113 14.26 -7.19 13.53
CA GLN A 113 13.36 -7.01 14.67
C GLN A 113 13.48 -5.60 15.28
N VAL A 114 14.70 -5.14 15.50
CA VAL A 114 14.97 -3.82 16.08
C VAL A 114 14.54 -2.71 15.13
N ALA A 115 14.81 -2.83 13.82
CA ALA A 115 14.37 -1.87 12.82
C ALA A 115 12.84 -1.75 12.81
N GLN A 116 12.14 -2.88 12.73
CA GLN A 116 10.68 -2.87 12.71
C GLN A 116 10.08 -2.29 13.98
N LYS A 117 10.49 -2.78 15.16
CA LYS A 117 9.96 -2.29 16.43
C LYS A 117 10.23 -0.79 16.63
N THR A 118 11.47 -0.37 16.37
CA THR A 118 11.85 1.04 16.53
C THR A 118 11.07 1.94 15.58
N PHE A 119 10.85 1.49 14.34
CA PHE A 119 10.05 2.22 13.37
C PHE A 119 8.58 2.29 13.78
N GLU A 120 8.00 1.18 14.24
CA GLU A 120 6.61 1.16 14.70
C GLU A 120 6.40 2.13 15.88
N ASP A 121 7.26 2.06 16.89
CA ASP A 121 7.17 2.88 18.10
C ASP A 121 7.37 4.38 17.82
N LYS A 122 8.31 4.73 16.93
CA LYS A 122 8.68 6.14 16.67
C LYS A 122 7.93 6.78 15.52
N HIS A 123 7.55 5.99 14.51
CA HIS A 123 7.14 6.50 13.21
C HIS A 123 5.72 6.07 12.85
N LEU A 124 5.36 4.80 13.04
CA LEU A 124 4.02 4.33 12.70
C LEU A 124 2.93 4.99 13.55
N ILE A 125 3.21 5.25 14.83
CA ILE A 125 2.25 5.85 15.76
C ILE A 125 1.68 7.18 15.25
N HIS A 126 2.48 7.95 14.50
CA HIS A 126 2.07 9.23 13.92
C HIS A 126 1.04 9.10 12.80
N PHE A 127 0.86 7.91 12.21
CA PHE A 127 -0.15 7.66 11.17
C PHE A 127 -1.40 6.99 11.73
N THR A 128 -1.28 6.28 12.83
CA THR A 128 -2.37 5.46 13.39
C THR A 128 -3.08 6.12 14.57
N SER A 129 -2.37 6.92 15.37
CA SER A 129 -2.94 7.57 16.55
C SER A 129 -3.35 9.01 16.25
N GLY A 130 -4.58 9.37 16.66
CA GLY A 130 -5.08 10.75 16.58
C GLY A 130 -5.41 11.27 15.18
N ARG A 131 -5.28 10.44 14.13
CA ARG A 131 -5.64 10.83 12.76
C ARG A 131 -7.13 10.72 12.51
N LYS A 132 -7.67 11.66 11.72
CA LYS A 132 -9.09 11.65 11.34
C LYS A 132 -9.42 10.49 10.41
N TYR A 133 -8.50 10.16 9.51
CA TYR A 133 -8.65 9.09 8.52
C TYR A 133 -7.45 8.15 8.57
N PRO A 134 -7.27 7.35 9.64
CA PRO A 134 -6.12 6.47 9.78
C PRO A 134 -6.10 5.39 8.69
N PRO A 135 -4.92 4.87 8.32
CA PRO A 135 -4.82 3.76 7.38
C PRO A 135 -5.52 2.51 7.95
N LYS A 136 -6.18 1.74 7.09
CA LYS A 136 -6.81 0.48 7.50
C LYS A 136 -5.81 -0.66 7.70
N LYS A 137 -4.73 -0.63 6.94
CA LYS A 137 -3.64 -1.61 6.96
C LYS A 137 -2.32 -0.90 6.69
N VAL A 138 -1.25 -1.51 7.19
CA VAL A 138 0.12 -1.04 7.06
C VAL A 138 0.95 -2.19 6.50
N VAL A 139 1.82 -1.91 5.53
CA VAL A 139 2.68 -2.89 4.89
C VAL A 139 4.09 -2.33 4.79
N PHE A 140 5.08 -3.15 5.11
CA PHE A 140 6.50 -2.84 4.94
C PHE A 140 7.03 -3.66 3.76
N LEU A 141 7.50 -2.97 2.72
CA LEU A 141 8.04 -3.57 1.52
C LEU A 141 9.54 -3.33 1.43
N LYS A 142 10.26 -4.37 1.06
CA LYS A 142 11.67 -4.31 0.71
C LYS A 142 11.83 -4.18 -0.81
N SER A 143 12.91 -3.54 -1.28
CA SER A 143 13.24 -3.51 -2.71
C SER A 143 13.31 -4.91 -3.30
N ILE A 144 12.83 -5.04 -4.54
CA ILE A 144 12.82 -6.29 -5.32
C ILE A 144 14.24 -6.88 -5.45
N THR A 145 15.29 -6.05 -5.36
CA THR A 145 16.69 -6.47 -5.43
C THR A 145 17.20 -7.24 -4.21
N TYR A 146 16.45 -7.24 -3.09
CA TYR A 146 16.82 -7.91 -1.83
C TYR A 146 16.09 -9.24 -1.60
N MET A 147 15.40 -9.79 -2.62
CA MET A 147 14.72 -11.06 -2.52
C MET A 147 14.93 -11.97 -3.73
N ASP A 148 15.43 -13.19 -3.48
CA ASP A 148 15.48 -14.29 -4.46
C ASP A 148 14.10 -14.88 -4.82
N LYS A 149 12.98 -14.22 -4.47
CA LYS A 149 11.63 -14.66 -4.85
C LYS A 149 10.77 -13.45 -5.22
N GLU A 150 10.67 -13.19 -6.52
CA GLU A 150 9.93 -12.08 -7.14
C GLU A 150 8.48 -11.86 -6.63
N ASN A 151 7.86 -12.85 -5.97
CA ASN A 151 6.42 -12.84 -5.66
C ASN A 151 6.04 -12.70 -4.18
N ALA A 152 6.97 -12.76 -3.22
CA ALA A 152 6.61 -12.81 -1.80
C ALA A 152 6.01 -11.49 -1.28
N GLN A 153 6.59 -10.34 -1.66
CA GLN A 153 6.19 -9.01 -1.16
C GLN A 153 4.89 -8.51 -1.82
N CYS A 154 4.71 -8.80 -3.11
CA CYS A 154 3.44 -8.54 -3.79
C CYS A 154 2.28 -9.30 -3.13
N SER A 155 2.52 -10.52 -2.66
CA SER A 155 1.51 -11.33 -1.97
C SER A 155 1.04 -10.66 -0.67
N TYR A 156 1.97 -10.12 0.13
CA TYR A 156 1.62 -9.38 1.35
C TYR A 156 0.81 -8.10 1.06
N LEU A 157 1.18 -7.33 0.03
CA LEU A 157 0.42 -6.13 -0.33
C LEU A 157 -0.98 -6.46 -0.84
N ILE A 158 -1.11 -7.52 -1.63
CA ILE A 158 -2.42 -8.01 -2.12
C ILE A 158 -3.26 -8.47 -0.93
N GLU A 159 -2.70 -9.28 -0.04
CA GLU A 159 -3.41 -9.78 1.15
C GLU A 159 -3.86 -8.64 2.06
N ALA A 160 -2.99 -7.68 2.36
CA ALA A 160 -3.33 -6.49 3.13
C ALA A 160 -4.45 -5.69 2.46
N THR A 161 -4.40 -5.54 1.13
CA THR A 161 -5.44 -4.85 0.37
C THR A 161 -6.78 -5.58 0.50
N LEU A 162 -6.81 -6.89 0.25
CA LEU A 162 -8.02 -7.72 0.37
C LEU A 162 -8.61 -7.63 1.78
N ASN A 163 -7.77 -7.72 2.81
CA ASN A 163 -8.18 -7.62 4.22
C ASN A 163 -8.64 -6.21 4.63
N ALA A 164 -8.38 -5.17 3.82
CA ALA A 164 -8.85 -3.81 4.06
C ALA A 164 -10.19 -3.49 3.38
N LEU A 165 -10.56 -4.28 2.35
CA LEU A 165 -11.81 -4.11 1.61
C LEU A 165 -13.02 -4.34 2.52
N ASN A 166 -14.09 -3.58 2.29
CA ASN A 166 -15.37 -3.80 2.97
C ASN A 166 -16.17 -4.91 2.27
N SER A 167 -17.10 -5.54 3.02
CA SER A 167 -17.91 -6.66 2.52
C SER A 167 -18.71 -6.31 1.26
N TYR A 168 -19.16 -5.06 1.12
CA TYR A 168 -19.85 -4.60 -0.09
C TYR A 168 -18.95 -4.68 -1.33
N THR A 169 -17.71 -4.19 -1.21
CA THR A 169 -16.73 -4.22 -2.31
C THR A 169 -16.33 -5.65 -2.66
N ILE A 170 -16.13 -6.49 -1.64
CA ILE A 170 -15.86 -7.93 -1.84
C ILE A 170 -17.02 -8.61 -2.58
N ASN A 171 -18.27 -8.34 -2.19
CA ASN A 171 -19.44 -8.92 -2.85
C ASN A 171 -19.56 -8.49 -4.31
N LEU A 172 -19.31 -7.21 -4.61
CA LEU A 172 -19.31 -6.74 -5.99
C LEU A 172 -18.20 -7.42 -6.82
N LEU A 173 -16.97 -7.50 -6.28
CA LEU A 173 -15.86 -8.19 -6.94
C LEU A 173 -16.19 -9.67 -7.20
N LEU A 174 -16.83 -10.35 -6.24
CA LEU A 174 -17.24 -11.75 -6.38
C LEU A 174 -18.29 -11.94 -7.48
N LEU A 175 -19.30 -11.07 -7.54
CA LEU A 175 -20.34 -11.11 -8.58
C LEU A 175 -19.72 -10.99 -9.98
N GLU A 176 -18.70 -10.15 -10.13
CA GLU A 176 -18.03 -9.93 -11.41
C GLU A 176 -17.13 -11.10 -11.82
N VAL A 177 -16.43 -11.73 -10.87
CA VAL A 177 -15.72 -12.99 -11.12
C VAL A 177 -16.69 -14.08 -11.59
N GLN A 178 -17.88 -14.17 -11.00
CA GLN A 178 -18.91 -15.12 -11.42
C GLN A 178 -19.42 -14.85 -12.84
N GLN A 179 -19.70 -13.59 -13.18
CA GLN A 179 -20.13 -13.20 -14.53
C GLN A 179 -19.07 -13.53 -15.58
N ILE A 180 -17.79 -13.25 -15.30
CA ILE A 180 -16.67 -13.60 -16.19
C ILE A 180 -16.60 -15.11 -16.40
N ASN A 181 -16.66 -15.89 -15.32
CA ASN A 181 -16.61 -17.36 -15.41
C ASN A 181 -17.78 -17.94 -16.19
N LEU A 182 -18.99 -17.39 -16.05
CA LEU A 182 -20.15 -17.77 -16.84
C LEU A 182 -19.96 -17.44 -18.33
N GLY A 183 -19.46 -16.25 -18.64
CA GLY A 183 -19.14 -15.84 -20.01
C GLY A 183 -18.13 -16.79 -20.67
N TRP A 184 -17.03 -17.11 -19.99
CA TRP A 184 -16.05 -18.08 -20.48
C TRP A 184 -16.63 -19.47 -20.69
N ARG A 185 -17.51 -19.93 -19.79
CA ARG A 185 -18.20 -21.22 -19.94
C ARG A 185 -19.13 -21.23 -21.15
N LEU A 186 -19.85 -20.14 -21.41
CA LEU A 186 -20.73 -20.01 -22.58
C LEU A 186 -19.94 -19.96 -23.89
N ILE A 187 -18.86 -19.17 -23.95
CA ILE A 187 -17.97 -19.12 -25.13
C ILE A 187 -17.40 -20.51 -25.41
N ASN A 188 -16.87 -21.20 -24.39
CA ASN A 188 -16.35 -22.56 -24.57
C ASN A 188 -17.43 -23.58 -24.96
N ALA A 189 -18.69 -23.36 -24.59
CA ALA A 189 -19.80 -24.22 -25.00
C ALA A 189 -20.27 -23.95 -26.44
N LEU A 190 -20.11 -22.73 -26.95
CA LEU A 190 -20.46 -22.33 -28.33
C LEU A 190 -19.35 -22.68 -29.35
N HIS A 191 -18.13 -22.94 -28.89
CA HIS A 191 -16.99 -23.36 -29.71
C HIS A 191 -16.76 -24.89 -29.70
N ARG A 192 -17.72 -25.68 -29.20
CA ARG A 192 -17.78 -27.14 -29.34
C ARG A 192 -18.88 -27.53 -30.31
#